data_AF-A0A357AVL8-F1
#
_entry.id   AF-A0A357AVL8-F1
#
_cell.length_a   1.000
_cell.length_b   1.000
_cell.length_c   1.000
_cell.angle_alpha   90.00
_cell.angle_beta   90.00
_cell.angle_gamma   90.00
#
_symmetry.space_group_name_H-M   'P 1'
#
loop_
_entity.id
_entity.type
_entity.pdbx_description
1 polymer ?
#
loop_
_entity_poly.entity_id
_entity_poly.type
_entity_poly.pdbx_seq_one_letter_code
_entity_poly.pdbx_strand_id
1 'polypeptide(L)'
;MIGSTYGIKAYQQALGQRQAIEGKVAKALGTKPQAENGGFMDALTSSLEKVNAMESEKSGLIEAFAAGKSENVHELMISLQKAGVAMSMTSAVRNKVLSAYQELMRLSF
;
A
#
# COMPACT_ATOMS: atom_id res chain seq x y z
N MET A 1 28.32 23.77 56.92
CA MET A 1 27.32 22.69 56.85
C MET A 1 26.44 22.93 55.64
N ILE A 2 26.74 22.26 54.52
CA ILE A 2 26.15 22.48 53.19
C ILE A 2 25.65 21.09 52.78
N GLY A 3 24.34 20.81 52.87
CA GLY A 3 23.87 19.43 52.65
C GLY A 3 22.37 19.23 52.38
N SER A 4 21.49 20.21 52.62
CA SER A 4 20.04 19.98 52.54
C SER A 4 19.34 20.52 51.28
N THR A 5 20.00 21.32 50.43
CA THR A 5 19.39 21.90 49.22
C THR A 5 19.50 21.04 47.97
N TYR A 6 20.36 20.02 47.97
CA TYR A 6 20.52 19.11 46.82
C TYR A 6 19.38 18.09 46.70
N GLY A 7 18.79 17.66 47.83
CA GLY A 7 17.66 16.71 47.82
C GLY A 7 16.38 17.29 47.22
N ILE A 8 16.06 18.56 47.52
CA ILE A 8 14.83 19.21 47.05
C ILE A 8 14.92 19.51 45.54
N LYS A 9 16.11 19.84 45.02
CA LYS A 9 16.32 20.02 43.57
C LYS A 9 16.23 18.71 42.80
N ALA A 10 16.75 17.60 43.35
CA ALA A 10 16.61 16.28 42.73
C ALA A 10 15.15 15.82 42.68
N TYR A 11 14.36 16.10 43.72
CA TYR A 11 12.93 15.78 43.74
C TYR A 11 12.13 16.63 42.75
N GLN A 12 12.43 17.94 42.66
CA GLN A 12 11.79 18.83 41.70
C GLN A 12 12.12 18.46 40.24
N GLN A 13 13.35 18.01 39.98
CA GLN A 13 13.78 17.55 38.66
C GLN A 13 13.16 16.19 38.29
N ALA A 14 12.99 15.28 39.25
CA ALA A 14 12.33 13.99 39.04
C ALA A 14 10.83 14.15 38.70
N LEU A 15 10.14 15.14 39.29
CA LEU A 15 8.74 15.45 38.97
C LEU A 15 8.58 16.04 37.57
N GLY A 16 9.49 16.94 37.15
CA GLY A 16 9.50 17.48 35.78
C GLY A 16 9.82 16.42 34.73
N GLN A 17 10.69 15.46 35.06
CA GLN A 17 11.03 14.35 34.16
C GLN A 17 9.88 13.34 34.01
N ARG A 18 9.07 13.11 35.06
CA ARG A 18 7.86 12.27 34.96
C ARG A 18 6.80 12.90 34.05
N GLN A 19 6.55 14.20 34.17
CA GLN A 19 5.58 14.89 33.28
C GLN A 19 6.04 14.88 31.81
N ALA A 20 7.35 15.03 31.56
CA ALA A 20 7.92 14.93 30.22
C ALA A 20 7.84 13.50 29.63
N ILE A 21 7.94 12.47 30.46
CA ILE A 21 7.77 11.07 30.04
C ILE A 21 6.29 10.76 29.79
N GLU A 22 5.38 11.20 30.65
CA GLU A 22 3.93 11.03 30.46
C GLU A 22 3.43 11.72 29.19
N GLY A 23 3.90 12.94 28.89
CA GLY A 23 3.56 13.64 27.64
C GLY A 23 4.11 12.96 26.38
N LYS A 24 5.30 12.33 26.46
CA LYS A 24 5.88 11.55 25.37
C LYS A 24 5.16 10.22 25.15
N VAL A 25 4.77 9.55 26.24
CA VAL A 25 4.01 8.29 26.20
C VAL A 25 2.60 8.54 25.68
N ALA A 26 1.93 9.62 26.09
CA ALA A 26 0.63 10.01 25.54
C ALA A 26 0.70 10.36 24.04
N LYS A 27 1.79 10.99 23.58
CA LYS A 27 2.01 11.27 22.15
C LYS A 27 2.32 9.99 21.35
N ALA A 28 3.07 9.05 21.92
CA ALA A 28 3.34 7.76 21.31
C ALA A 28 2.09 6.87 21.23
N LEU A 29 1.22 6.91 22.25
CA LEU A 29 -0.05 6.17 22.29
C LEU A 29 -1.19 6.87 21.51
N GLY A 30 -1.12 8.19 21.34
CA GLY A 30 -2.08 9.00 20.59
C GLY A 30 -1.78 9.08 19.08
N THR A 31 -0.64 8.55 18.64
CA THR A 31 -0.37 8.37 17.22
C THR A 31 -1.16 7.14 16.78
N LYS A 32 -2.45 7.34 16.45
CA LYS A 32 -3.17 6.39 15.59
C LYS A 32 -2.23 6.09 14.42
N PRO A 33 -1.97 4.81 14.08
CA PRO A 33 -1.23 4.51 12.87
C PRO A 33 -1.93 5.30 11.77
N GLN A 34 -1.18 6.25 11.20
CA GLN A 34 -1.64 7.04 10.09
C GLN A 34 -1.99 5.99 9.06
N ALA A 35 -3.29 5.74 8.87
CA ALA A 35 -3.75 4.83 7.85
C ALA A 35 -3.07 5.35 6.59
N GLU A 36 -2.14 4.57 6.05
CA GLU A 36 -1.54 4.92 4.78
C GLU A 36 -2.72 5.20 3.85
N ASN A 37 -2.73 6.41 3.28
CA ASN A 37 -3.78 6.87 2.39
C ASN A 37 -3.73 6.02 1.11
N GLY A 38 -4.23 4.79 1.22
CA GLY A 38 -4.12 3.72 0.25
C GLY A 38 -5.02 2.58 0.73
N GLY A 39 -6.33 2.80 0.66
CA GLY A 39 -7.30 1.75 0.94
C GLY A 39 -7.16 0.62 -0.07
N PHE A 40 -7.80 -0.52 0.22
CA PHE A 40 -7.90 -1.62 -0.74
C PHE A 40 -8.39 -1.16 -2.12
N MET A 41 -9.32 -0.19 -2.16
CA MET A 41 -9.85 0.37 -3.40
C MET A 41 -8.82 1.20 -4.18
N ASP A 42 -7.94 1.92 -3.51
CA ASP A 42 -6.86 2.67 -4.16
C ASP A 42 -5.82 1.71 -4.74
N ALA A 43 -5.46 0.68 -3.97
CA ALA A 43 -4.55 -0.38 -4.43
C ALA A 43 -5.14 -1.17 -5.62
N LEU A 44 -6.45 -1.44 -5.59
CA LEU A 44 -7.16 -2.10 -6.69
C LEU A 44 -7.19 -1.22 -7.94
N THR A 45 -7.54 0.06 -7.79
CA THR A 45 -7.56 1.04 -8.89
C THR A 45 -6.18 1.16 -9.54
N SER A 46 -5.13 1.35 -8.73
CA SER A 46 -3.75 1.42 -9.21
C SER A 46 -3.31 0.13 -9.92
N SER A 47 -3.74 -1.04 -9.41
CA SER A 47 -3.45 -2.33 -10.06
C SER A 47 -4.14 -2.45 -11.43
N LEU A 48 -5.39 -1.98 -11.55
CA LEU A 48 -6.11 -1.97 -12.83
C LEU A 48 -5.47 -1.02 -13.85
N GLU A 49 -5.06 0.17 -13.43
CA GLU A 49 -4.31 1.11 -14.26
C GLU A 49 -3.01 0.48 -14.78
N LYS A 50 -2.30 -0.24 -13.90
CA LYS A 50 -1.07 -0.95 -14.27
C LYS A 50 -1.31 -2.06 -15.30
N VAL A 51 -2.42 -2.79 -15.18
CA VAL A 51 -2.79 -3.82 -16.17
C VAL A 51 -3.10 -3.19 -17.53
N ASN A 52 -3.82 -2.06 -17.54
CA ASN A 52 -4.07 -1.31 -18.77
C ASN A 52 -2.78 -0.78 -19.42
N ALA A 53 -1.85 -0.28 -18.60
CA ALA A 53 -0.53 0.14 -19.09
C ALA A 53 0.24 -1.03 -19.72
N MET A 54 0.23 -2.22 -19.09
CA MET A 54 0.86 -3.43 -19.65
C MET A 54 0.21 -3.87 -20.98
N GLU A 55 -1.10 -3.70 -21.14
CA GLU A 55 -1.79 -3.99 -22.40
C GLU A 55 -1.36 -3.03 -23.52
N SER A 56 -1.28 -1.73 -23.21
CA SER A 56 -0.82 -0.71 -24.15
C SER A 56 0.65 -0.94 -24.54
N GLU A 57 1.51 -1.27 -23.57
CA GLU A 57 2.92 -1.58 -23.79
C GLU A 57 3.08 -2.79 -24.71
N LYS A 58 2.37 -3.88 -24.42
CA LYS A 58 2.31 -5.07 -25.29
C LYS A 58 1.96 -4.69 -26.72
N SER A 59 0.94 -3.86 -26.91
CA SER A 59 0.45 -3.48 -28.24
C SER A 59 1.52 -2.69 -29.02
N GLY A 60 2.20 -1.75 -28.35
CA GLY A 60 3.32 -1.02 -28.94
C GLY A 60 4.52 -1.91 -29.28
N LEU A 61 4.83 -2.89 -28.43
CA LEU A 61 5.90 -3.86 -28.69
C LEU A 61 5.57 -4.77 -29.88
N ILE A 62 4.32 -5.22 -30.01
CA ILE A 62 3.86 -6.00 -31.17
C ILE A 62 4.01 -5.17 -32.44
N GLU A 63 3.59 -3.91 -32.44
CA GLU A 63 3.66 -3.03 -33.60
C GLU A 63 5.12 -2.73 -33.99
N ALA A 64 5.97 -2.43 -33.02
CA ALA A 64 7.41 -2.21 -33.25
C ALA A 64 8.10 -3.47 -33.81
N PHE A 65 7.74 -4.65 -33.30
CA PHE A 65 8.24 -5.93 -33.79
C PHE A 65 7.76 -6.21 -35.22
N ALA A 66 6.46 -6.04 -35.50
CA ALA A 66 5.87 -6.25 -36.83
C ALA A 66 6.43 -5.27 -37.88
N ALA A 67 6.77 -4.04 -37.46
CA ALA A 67 7.39 -3.03 -38.31
C ALA A 67 8.91 -3.29 -38.55
N GLY A 68 9.48 -4.36 -38.00
CA GLY A 68 10.91 -4.67 -38.10
C GLY A 68 11.82 -3.69 -37.34
N LYS A 69 11.25 -2.85 -36.46
CA LYS A 69 12.00 -1.87 -35.66
C LYS A 69 12.61 -2.47 -34.39
N SER A 70 12.17 -3.68 -34.02
CA SER A 70 12.68 -4.41 -32.86
C SER A 70 12.92 -5.87 -33.22
N GLU A 71 14.14 -6.34 -33.00
CA GLU A 71 14.50 -7.76 -33.12
C GLU A 71 14.36 -8.50 -31.77
N ASN A 72 13.96 -7.79 -30.70
CA ASN A 72 13.92 -8.34 -29.35
C ASN A 72 12.63 -9.14 -29.09
N VAL A 73 12.50 -10.27 -29.80
CA VAL A 73 11.41 -11.25 -29.62
C VAL A 73 11.29 -11.68 -28.16
N HIS A 74 12.41 -11.81 -27.45
CA HIS A 74 12.44 -12.27 -26.07
C HIS A 74 11.69 -11.32 -25.12
N GLU A 75 11.95 -10.02 -25.25
CA GLU A 75 11.28 -8.98 -24.46
C GLU A 75 9.79 -8.88 -24.79
N LEU A 76 9.43 -9.00 -26.07
CA LEU A 76 8.04 -9.10 -26.50
C LEU A 76 7.33 -10.30 -25.86
N MET A 77 7.95 -11.49 -25.90
CA MET A 77 7.37 -12.70 -25.31
C MET A 77 7.20 -12.58 -23.79
N ILE A 78 8.16 -11.98 -23.09
CA ILE A 78 8.05 -11.72 -21.65
C ILE A 78 6.90 -10.75 -21.37
N SER A 79 6.81 -9.66 -22.13
CA SER A 79 5.74 -8.66 -21.96
C SER A 79 4.35 -9.29 -22.22
N LEU A 80 4.24 -10.10 -23.27
CA LEU A 80 3.03 -10.86 -23.60
C LEU A 80 2.61 -11.80 -22.46
N GLN A 81 3.55 -12.56 -21.91
CA GLN A 81 3.29 -13.46 -20.79
C GLN A 81 2.86 -12.70 -19.53
N LYS A 82 3.57 -11.63 -19.18
CA LYS A 82 3.22 -10.77 -18.04
C LYS A 82 1.82 -10.18 -18.18
N ALA A 83 1.51 -9.57 -19.31
CA ALA A 83 0.21 -9.00 -19.59
C ALA A 83 -0.91 -10.06 -19.54
N GLY A 84 -0.66 -11.26 -20.10
CA GLY A 84 -1.61 -12.37 -20.06
C GLY A 84 -1.92 -12.85 -18.64
N VAL A 85 -0.90 -13.06 -17.82
CA VAL A 85 -1.07 -13.46 -16.40
C VAL A 85 -1.79 -12.36 -15.63
N ALA A 86 -1.42 -11.10 -15.82
CA ALA A 86 -2.03 -9.97 -15.13
C ALA A 86 -3.52 -9.79 -15.50
N MET A 87 -3.88 -9.97 -16.78
CA MET A 87 -5.29 -9.98 -17.24
C MET A 87 -6.08 -11.14 -16.63
N SER A 88 -5.50 -12.35 -16.58
CA SER A 88 -6.13 -13.51 -15.96
C SER A 88 -6.44 -13.28 -14.48
N MET A 89 -5.46 -12.76 -13.74
CA MET A 89 -5.63 -12.38 -12.34
C MET A 89 -6.70 -11.30 -12.17
N THR A 90 -6.71 -10.28 -13.03
CA THR A 90 -7.72 -9.21 -13.01
C THR A 90 -9.13 -9.75 -13.21
N SER A 91 -9.30 -10.68 -14.16
CA SER A 91 -10.58 -11.36 -14.39
C SER A 91 -11.02 -12.18 -13.19
N ALA A 92 -10.10 -12.90 -12.54
CA ALA A 92 -10.39 -13.65 -11.32
C ALA A 92 -10.86 -12.74 -10.17
N VAL A 93 -10.20 -11.60 -9.97
CA VAL A 93 -10.61 -10.59 -8.96
C VAL A 93 -11.98 -10.01 -9.31
N ARG A 94 -12.20 -9.59 -10.56
CA ARG A 94 -13.50 -9.10 -11.05
C ARG A 94 -14.62 -10.11 -10.75
N ASN A 95 -14.40 -11.37 -11.10
CA ASN A 95 -15.38 -12.43 -10.85
C ASN A 95 -15.65 -12.60 -9.36
N LYS A 96 -14.61 -12.58 -8.51
CA LYS A 96 -14.78 -12.69 -7.06
C LYS A 96 -15.55 -11.52 -6.46
N VAL A 97 -15.33 -10.30 -6.94
CA VAL A 97 -16.08 -9.10 -6.53
C VAL A 97 -17.56 -9.22 -6.94
N LEU A 98 -17.83 -9.65 -8.18
CA LEU A 98 -19.19 -9.89 -8.65
C LEU A 98 -19.90 -10.98 -7.84
N SER A 99 -19.20 -12.08 -7.52
CA SER A 99 -19.74 -13.14 -6.67
C SER A 99 -20.01 -12.66 -5.25
N ALA A 100 -19.12 -11.87 -4.66
CA ALA A 100 -19.33 -11.28 -3.33
C ALA A 100 -20.57 -10.37 -3.32
N TYR A 101 -20.75 -9.56 -4.36
CA TYR A 101 -21.95 -8.74 -4.52
C TYR A 101 -23.22 -9.60 -4.65
N GLN A 102 -23.18 -10.66 -5.46
CA GLN A 102 -24.29 -11.62 -5.59
C GLN A 102 -24.62 -12.33 -4.26
N GLU A 103 -23.60 -12.71 -3.49
CA GLU A 103 -23.76 -13.38 -2.20
C GLU A 103 -24.42 -12.47 -1.16
N LEU A 104 -24.05 -11.20 -1.11
CA LEU A 104 -24.72 -10.20 -0.27
C LEU A 104 -26.21 -10.03 -0.63
N MET A 105 -26.53 -10.01 -1.93
CA MET A 105 -27.93 -9.96 -2.38
C MET A 105 -28.70 -11.23 -1.98
N ARG A 106 -28.04 -12.39 -2.00
CA ARG A 106 -28.67 -13.67 -1.65
C ARG A 106 -28.92 -13.85 -0.16
N LEU A 107 -28.14 -13.21 0.71
CA LEU A 107 -28.35 -13.22 2.16
C LEU A 107 -29.52 -12.32 2.60
N SER A 108 -30.13 -11.57 1.67
CA SER A 108 -31.10 -10.53 2.04
C SER A 108 -32.48 -11.07 2.43
N PHE A 109 -32.86 -12.32 2.16
CA PHE A 109 -34.10 -12.96 2.65
C PHE A 109 -33.97 -14.49 2.70
#